data_AF-A0A7J0F1U1-F1
#
_entry.id   AF-A0A7J0F1U1-F1
#
_cell.length_a   1.000
_cell.length_b   1.000
_cell.length_c   1.000
_cell.angle_alpha   90.00
_cell.angle_beta   90.00
_cell.angle_gamma   90.00
#
_symmetry.space_group_name_H-M   'P 1'
#
loop_
_entity.id
_entity.type
_entity.pdbx_description
1 polymer ?
#
loop_
_entity_poly.entity_id
_entity_poly.type
_entity_poly.pdbx_seq_one_letter_code
_entity_poly.pdbx_strand_id
1 'polypeptide(L)'
;MELQSKWIAGALSGKLLLPSVEEMLAEVEAHYKQMEENGIPKYHTHVLDPIGFEYQDWLSAQVGLPPLDKRLKDMFWQLIMCVISQKDGYRDEMDIDSLLRSGT
;
A
#
# COMPACT_ATOMS: atom_id res chain seq x y z
N MET A 1 -4.39 6.16 5.50
CA MET A 1 -4.74 7.43 6.16
C MET A 1 -3.54 8.13 6.76
N GLU A 2 -2.84 7.59 7.77
CA GLU A 2 -1.74 8.32 8.45
C GLU A 2 -0.67 8.86 7.49
N LEU A 3 -0.10 7.99 6.64
CA LEU A 3 0.95 8.38 5.68
C LEU A 3 0.47 9.43 4.67
N GLN A 4 -0.75 9.27 4.13
CA GLN A 4 -1.35 10.24 3.22
C GLN A 4 -1.54 11.61 3.90
N SER A 5 -2.02 11.63 5.15
CA SER A 5 -2.17 12.87 5.91
C SER A 5 -0.84 13.56 6.17
N LYS A 6 0.22 12.81 6.49
CA LYS A 6 1.59 13.35 6.64
C LYS A 6 2.11 13.91 5.31
N TRP A 7 1.90 13.19 4.21
CA TRP A 7 2.32 13.61 2.87
C TRP A 7 1.63 14.91 2.45
N ILE A 8 0.31 15.01 2.62
CA ILE A 8 -0.46 16.22 2.35
C ILE A 8 0.03 17.39 3.22
N ALA A 9 0.27 17.18 4.52
CA ALA A 9 0.82 18.20 5.40
C ALA A 9 2.23 18.66 4.96
N GLY A 10 3.05 17.74 4.45
CA GLY A 10 4.36 18.04 3.86
C GLY A 10 4.24 18.97 2.65
N ALA A 11 3.31 18.67 1.74
CA ALA A 11 3.04 19.50 0.57
C ALA A 11 2.53 20.90 0.97
N LEU A 12 1.53 20.96 1.86
CA LEU A 12 0.95 22.22 2.33
C LEU A 12 1.94 23.11 3.10
N SER A 13 2.93 22.52 3.77
CA SER A 13 3.98 23.26 4.48
C SER A 13 5.17 23.63 3.60
N GLY A 14 5.17 23.26 2.32
CA GLY A 14 6.28 23.50 1.39
C GLY A 14 7.53 22.64 1.66
N LYS A 15 7.45 21.67 2.58
CA LYS A 15 8.54 20.72 2.85
C LYS A 15 8.66 19.65 1.78
N LEU A 16 7.56 19.38 1.08
CA LEU A 16 7.51 18.48 -0.06
C LEU A 16 7.05 19.28 -1.28
N LEU A 17 7.76 19.12 -2.39
CA LEU A 17 7.39 19.72 -3.67
C LEU A 17 6.55 18.72 -4.45
N LEU A 18 5.37 19.14 -4.88
CA LEU A 18 4.58 18.39 -5.84
C LEU A 18 5.12 18.62 -7.26
N PRO A 19 4.93 17.66 -8.17
CA PRO A 19 5.15 17.87 -9.59
C PRO A 19 4.27 19.02 -10.13
N SER A 20 4.51 19.44 -11.38
CA SER A 20 3.63 20.41 -12.03
C SER A 20 2.21 19.82 -12.22
N VAL A 21 1.24 20.69 -12.50
CA VAL A 21 -0.13 20.25 -12.80
C VAL A 21 -0.15 19.34 -14.03
N GLU A 22 0.63 19.68 -15.05
CA GLU A 22 0.75 18.90 -16.29
C GLU A 22 1.34 17.50 -16.02
N GLU A 23 2.40 17.42 -15.19
CA GLU A 23 3.02 16.15 -14.82
C GLU A 23 2.05 15.25 -14.04
N MET A 24 1.33 15.81 -13.05
CA MET A 24 0.33 15.06 -12.27
C MET A 24 -0.83 14.56 -13.15
N LEU A 25 -1.33 15.39 -14.07
CA LEU A 25 -2.38 14.99 -15.00
C LEU A 25 -1.91 13.88 -15.95
N ALA A 26 -0.69 14.02 -16.50
CA ALA A 26 -0.11 13.02 -17.39
C ALA A 26 0.07 11.65 -16.69
N GLU A 27 0.48 11.65 -15.41
CA GLU A 27 0.61 10.41 -14.63
C GLU A 27 -0.75 9.72 -14.42
N VAL A 28 -1.80 10.49 -14.09
CA VAL A 28 -3.16 9.96 -13.93
C VAL A 28 -3.74 9.44 -15.25
N GLU A 29 -3.51 10.15 -16.36
CA GLU A 29 -3.93 9.70 -17.70
C GLU A 29 -3.20 8.42 -18.12
N ALA A 30 -1.90 8.33 -17.86
CA ALA A 30 -1.12 7.13 -18.11
C ALA A 30 -1.64 5.93 -17.30
N HIS A 31 -2.01 6.15 -16.04
CA HIS A 31 -2.62 5.12 -15.19
C HIS A 31 -3.96 4.62 -15.76
N TYR A 32 -4.86 5.53 -16.15
CA TYR A 32 -6.12 5.14 -16.78
C TYR A 32 -5.93 4.39 -18.09
N LYS A 33 -4.97 4.80 -18.91
CA LYS A 33 -4.64 4.09 -20.15
C LYS A 33 -4.11 2.69 -19.87
N GLN A 34 -3.22 2.53 -18.90
CA GLN A 34 -2.71 1.22 -18.48
C GLN A 34 -3.85 0.32 -17.96
N MET A 35 -4.80 0.87 -17.21
CA MET A 35 -5.99 0.12 -16.77
C MET A 35 -6.83 -0.36 -17.96
N GLU A 36 -7.09 0.52 -18.93
CA GLU A 36 -7.87 0.21 -20.14
C GLU A 36 -7.17 -0.88 -20.97
N GLU A 37 -5.87 -0.76 -21.19
CA GLU A 37 -5.05 -1.74 -21.92
C GLU A 37 -5.05 -3.12 -21.24
N ASN A 38 -5.13 -3.15 -19.91
CA ASN A 38 -5.23 -4.39 -19.11
C ASN A 38 -6.67 -4.89 -18.92
N GLY A 39 -7.67 -4.22 -19.50
CA GLY A 39 -9.09 -4.57 -19.35
C GLY A 39 -9.64 -4.36 -17.94
N ILE A 40 -8.99 -3.53 -17.12
CA ILE A 40 -9.39 -3.25 -15.74
C ILE A 40 -10.55 -2.24 -15.75
N PRO A 41 -11.72 -2.58 -15.18
CA PRO A 41 -12.85 -1.66 -15.13
C PRO A 41 -12.58 -0.39 -14.30
N LYS A 42 -13.17 0.74 -14.69
CA LYS A 42 -12.98 2.04 -13.99
C LYS A 42 -13.32 2.02 -12.49
N TYR A 43 -14.26 1.19 -12.05
CA TYR A 43 -14.58 1.11 -10.62
C TYR A 43 -13.45 0.48 -9.77
N HIS A 44 -12.45 -0.13 -10.41
CA HIS A 44 -11.23 -0.62 -9.76
C HIS A 44 -10.10 0.42 -9.69
N THR A 45 -10.30 1.67 -10.13
CA THR A 45 -9.24 2.72 -10.15
C THR A 45 -8.53 2.90 -8.80
N HIS A 46 -9.26 2.75 -7.70
CA HIS A 46 -8.72 2.95 -6.36
C HIS A 46 -8.30 1.64 -5.68
N VAL A 47 -8.35 0.51 -6.38
CA VAL A 47 -7.83 -0.76 -5.87
C VAL A 47 -6.32 -0.74 -6.00
N LEU A 48 -5.67 -0.35 -4.91
CA LEU A 48 -4.23 -0.49 -4.73
C LEU A 48 -3.91 -1.97 -4.52
N ASP A 49 -2.73 -2.41 -4.96
CA ASP A 49 -2.24 -3.76 -4.66
C ASP A 49 -2.25 -3.97 -3.14
N PRO A 50 -3.17 -4.81 -2.61
CA PRO A 50 -3.32 -4.97 -1.18
C PRO A 50 -2.14 -5.74 -0.56
N ILE A 51 -1.33 -6.39 -1.39
CA ILE A 51 -0.29 -7.33 -0.98
C ILE A 51 1.10 -6.71 -1.14
N GLY A 52 1.33 -5.95 -2.20
CA GLY A 52 2.65 -5.41 -2.52
C GLY A 52 3.12 -4.31 -1.58
N PHE A 53 2.21 -3.62 -0.88
CA PHE A 53 2.52 -2.46 -0.03
C PHE A 53 3.28 -1.32 -0.73
N GLU A 54 3.38 -1.35 -2.07
CA GLU A 54 4.18 -0.42 -2.85
C GLU A 54 3.75 1.03 -2.62
N TYR A 55 2.44 1.26 -2.51
CA TYR A 55 1.89 2.59 -2.24
C TYR A 55 2.29 3.11 -0.85
N GLN A 56 2.26 2.25 0.17
CA GLN A 56 2.62 2.57 1.54
C GLN A 56 4.12 2.83 1.66
N ASP A 57 4.96 2.02 1.00
CA ASP A 57 6.40 2.21 0.96
C ASP A 57 6.76 3.50 0.23
N TRP A 58 6.12 3.76 -0.92
CA TRP A 58 6.29 5.01 -1.67
C TRP A 58 5.93 6.21 -0.80
N LEU A 59 4.76 6.22 -0.14
CA LEU A 59 4.37 7.30 0.76
C LEU A 59 5.35 7.47 1.92
N SER A 60 5.84 6.38 2.51
CA SER A 60 6.81 6.42 3.61
C SER A 60 8.09 7.12 3.17
N ALA A 61 8.60 6.79 1.97
CA ALA A 61 9.74 7.46 1.38
C ALA A 61 9.49 8.97 1.17
N GLN A 62 8.29 9.35 0.69
CA GLN A 62 7.93 10.76 0.51
C GLN A 62 7.97 11.56 1.81
N VAL A 63 7.62 10.95 2.94
CA VAL A 63 7.60 11.62 4.25
C VAL A 63 8.86 11.38 5.08
N GLY A 64 9.89 10.76 4.50
CA GLY A 64 11.17 10.48 5.17
C GLY A 64 11.10 9.42 6.26
N LEU A 65 10.14 8.50 6.17
CA LEU A 65 10.00 7.35 7.05
C LEU A 65 10.58 6.09 6.40
N PRO A 66 11.08 5.12 7.18
CA PRO A 66 11.47 3.83 6.63
C PRO A 66 10.26 3.13 5.97
N PRO A 67 10.48 2.24 4.99
CA PRO A 67 9.42 1.42 4.44
C PRO A 67 8.78 0.56 5.52
N LEU A 68 7.60 0.01 5.22
CA LEU A 68 6.87 -0.79 6.19
C LEU A 68 7.73 -2.01 6.59
N ASP A 69 7.77 -2.30 7.90
CA ASP A 69 8.55 -3.42 8.44
C ASP A 69 8.18 -4.70 7.70
N LYS A 70 9.18 -5.41 7.16
CA LYS A 70 9.02 -6.68 6.45
C LYS A 70 8.19 -7.67 7.29
N ARG A 71 8.39 -7.70 8.60
CA ARG A 71 7.65 -8.57 9.52
C ARG A 71 6.15 -8.28 9.50
N LEU A 72 5.76 -7.00 9.42
CA LEU A 72 4.34 -6.62 9.32
C LEU A 72 3.74 -7.03 7.97
N LYS A 73 4.52 -6.92 6.89
CA LYS A 73 4.10 -7.39 5.55
C LYS A 73 3.89 -8.90 5.55
N ASP A 74 4.81 -9.66 6.14
CA ASP A 74 4.74 -11.12 6.24
C ASP A 74 3.52 -11.57 7.08
N MET A 75 3.26 -10.89 8.20
CA MET A 75 2.05 -11.13 9.01
C MET A 75 0.76 -10.89 8.21
N PHE A 76 0.69 -9.76 7.50
CA PHE A 76 -0.48 -9.44 6.69
C PHE A 76 -0.70 -10.44 5.55
N TRP A 77 0.39 -10.85 4.89
CA TRP A 77 0.32 -11.88 3.83
C TRP A 77 -0.27 -13.18 4.35
N GLN A 78 0.18 -13.67 5.51
CA GLN A 78 -0.36 -14.90 6.11
C GLN A 78 -1.84 -14.77 6.48
N LEU A 79 -2.24 -13.60 7.01
CA LEU A 79 -3.64 -13.31 7.29
C LEU A 79 -4.49 -13.38 6.01
N ILE A 80 -4.05 -12.74 4.93
CA ILE A 80 -4.75 -12.77 3.64
C ILE A 80 -4.84 -14.21 3.11
N MET A 81 -3.77 -14.99 3.19
CA MET A 81 -3.78 -16.40 2.79
C MET A 81 -4.78 -17.23 3.59
N CYS A 82 -4.86 -17.04 4.91
CA CYS A 82 -5.82 -17.74 5.77
C CYS A 82 -7.28 -17.38 5.42
N VAL A 83 -7.54 -16.12 5.09
CA VAL A 83 -8.86 -15.65 4.64
C VAL A 83 -9.23 -16.25 3.29
N ILE A 84 -8.29 -16.24 2.33
CA ILE A 84 -8.51 -16.82 0.98
C ILE A 84 -8.72 -18.33 1.06
N SER A 85 -7.96 -19.03 1.91
CA SER A 85 -8.09 -20.48 2.10
C SER A 85 -9.33 -20.88 2.90
N GLN A 86 -10.14 -19.92 3.37
CA GLN A 86 -11.32 -20.15 4.22
C GLN A 86 -11.02 -21.06 5.42
N LYS A 87 -9.86 -20.85 6.05
CA LYS A 87 -9.50 -21.64 7.22
C LYS A 87 -10.43 -21.24 8.38
N ASP A 88 -11.39 -22.08 8.72
CA ASP A 88 -12.25 -21.86 9.89
C ASP A 88 -11.40 -21.70 11.14
N GLY A 89 -11.80 -20.80 12.04
CA GLY A 89 -11.06 -20.53 13.27
C GLY A 89 -9.72 -19.80 13.08
N TYR A 90 -9.36 -19.31 11.88
CA TYR A 90 -8.07 -18.63 11.67
C TYR A 90 -7.83 -17.46 12.63
N ARG A 91 -8.89 -16.78 13.07
CA ARG A 91 -8.77 -15.67 14.03
C ARG A 91 -8.34 -16.12 15.42
N ASP A 92 -8.65 -17.37 15.77
CA ASP A 92 -8.36 -17.97 17.08
C ASP A 92 -7.08 -18.82 17.05
N GLU A 93 -6.74 -19.41 15.89
CA GLU A 93 -5.62 -20.32 15.72
C GLU A 93 -4.35 -19.69 15.14
N MET A 94 -4.42 -18.45 14.65
CA MET A 94 -3.24 -17.79 14.07
C MET A 94 -2.23 -17.49 15.18
N ASP A 95 -1.13 -18.22 15.19
CA ASP A 95 -0.02 -18.02 16.13
C ASP A 95 0.80 -16.78 15.72
N ILE A 96 0.30 -15.62 16.15
CA ILE A 96 0.97 -14.32 15.99
C ILE A 96 2.36 -14.34 16.64
N ASP A 97 2.56 -15.09 17.73
CA ASP A 97 3.84 -15.12 18.45
C ASP A 97 4.91 -15.93 17.71
N SER A 98 4.55 -16.96 16.95
CA SER A 98 5.47 -17.65 16.04
C SER A 98 5.94 -16.74 14.90
N LEU A 99 5.03 -15.90 14.41
CA LEU A 99 5.23 -14.87 13.40
C LEU A 99 6.13 -13.73 13.90
N LEU A 100 6.05 -13.38 15.19
CA LEU A 100 6.91 -12.38 15.81
C LEU A 100 8.34 -12.88 16.04
N ARG A 101 8.57 -14.19 16.07
CA ARG A 101 9.86 -14.84 16.38
C ARG A 101 10.69 -15.26 15.15
N SER A 102 10.10 -15.38 13.97
CA SER A 102 10.79 -15.85 12.75
C SER A 102 11.64 -14.78 12.04
N GLY A 103 11.72 -13.56 12.60
CA GLY A 103 12.45 -12.42 12.03
C GLY A 103 13.83 -12.16 12.63
N THR A 104 14.60 -13.22 12.97
CA THR A 104 16.03 -13.12 13.33
C THR A 104 16.93 -13.64 12.21
#